data_AF-A0A1M5NST7-F1
#
_entry.id   AF-A0A1M5NST7-F1
#
_cell.length_a   1.000
_cell.length_b   1.000
_cell.length_c   1.000
_cell.angle_alpha   90.00
_cell.angle_beta   90.00
_cell.angle_gamma   90.00
#
_symmetry.space_group_name_H-M   'P 1'
#
loop_
_entity.id
_entity.type
_entity.pdbx_description
1 polymer ?
#
loop_
_entity_poly.entity_id
_entity_poly.type
_entity_poly.pdbx_seq_one_letter_code
_entity_poly.pdbx_strand_id
1 'polypeptide(L)'
;MQSDHLRGLATQVAIPLRLISTFPKVALPGDLAPVLQVEGRACFLDTAKLAAVPIKELKKPAQPRLARIFGPLPQAIQQRLRVATLARLETWSLNILDAATLEEVLQE
;
A
#
# COMPACT_ATOMS: atom_id res chain seq x y z
N MET A 1 0.54 6.90 -2.65
CA MET A 1 -0.86 6.71 -2.20
C MET A 1 -1.62 7.90 -2.72
N GLN A 2 -2.62 7.67 -3.56
CA GLN A 2 -3.50 8.69 -4.11
C GLN A 2 -4.84 8.02 -4.35
N SER A 3 -5.94 8.71 -4.03
CA SER A 3 -7.28 8.19 -4.31
C SER A 3 -7.41 7.88 -5.80
N ASP A 4 -8.01 6.74 -6.12
CA ASP A 4 -8.21 6.35 -7.52
C ASP A 4 -9.19 7.28 -8.25
N HIS A 5 -10.02 8.03 -7.51
CA HIS A 5 -10.88 9.10 -8.04
C HIS A 5 -10.06 10.28 -8.60
N LEU A 6 -8.78 10.39 -8.23
CA LEU A 6 -7.85 11.39 -8.74
C LEU A 6 -6.97 10.83 -9.87
N ARG A 7 -7.29 9.64 -10.42
CA ARG A 7 -6.63 9.11 -11.64
C ARG A 7 -7.08 9.94 -12.84
N GLY A 8 -6.22 10.85 -13.26
CA GLY A 8 -6.48 11.79 -14.36
C GLY A 8 -5.59 13.03 -14.29
N LEU A 9 -5.04 13.30 -13.11
CA LEU A 9 -3.99 14.32 -12.94
C LEU A 9 -2.69 13.89 -13.61
N ALA A 10 -1.91 14.85 -14.11
CA ALA A 10 -0.60 14.59 -14.71
C ALA A 10 0.46 14.07 -13.72
N THR A 11 0.17 14.12 -12.42
CA THR A 11 1.06 13.72 -11.33
C THR A 11 0.38 12.73 -10.39
N GLN A 12 1.18 11.87 -9.77
CA GLN A 12 0.75 11.02 -8.66
C GLN A 12 1.54 11.27 -7.38
N VAL A 13 0.86 11.20 -6.23
CA VAL A 13 1.50 11.28 -4.92
C VAL A 13 2.21 9.96 -4.59
N ALA A 14 3.53 10.04 -4.42
CA ALA A 14 4.40 8.92 -4.11
C ALA A 14 5.16 9.13 -2.80
N ILE A 15 5.45 8.03 -2.11
CA ILE A 15 6.34 7.98 -0.95
C ILE A 15 7.53 7.10 -1.36
N PRO A 16 8.77 7.59 -1.31
CA PRO A 16 9.94 6.81 -1.70
C PRO A 16 10.14 5.58 -0.79
N LEU A 17 10.55 4.46 -1.37
CA LEU A 17 11.00 3.28 -0.65
C LEU A 17 12.53 3.27 -0.64
N ARG A 18 13.15 3.20 0.54
CA ARG A 18 14.60 3.20 0.70
C ARG A 18 15.09 1.97 1.44
N LEU A 19 16.26 1.46 1.04
CA LEU A 19 16.91 0.35 1.74
C LEU A 19 17.50 0.83 3.05
N ILE A 20 17.22 0.11 4.13
CA ILE A 20 17.75 0.42 5.45
C ILE A 20 19.28 0.31 5.46
N SER A 21 19.83 -0.69 4.77
CA SER A 21 21.28 -0.92 4.73
C SER A 21 22.08 0.23 4.10
N THR A 22 21.44 1.05 3.25
CA THR A 22 22.07 2.21 2.59
C THR A 22 21.85 3.52 3.33
N PHE A 23 21.02 3.51 4.38
CA PHE A 23 20.72 4.69 5.17
C PHE A 23 21.63 4.76 6.40
N PRO A 24 22.02 5.96 6.87
CA PRO A 24 22.76 6.09 8.11
C PRO A 24 22.08 5.32 9.25
N LYS A 25 22.87 4.67 10.11
CA LYS A 25 22.38 3.94 11.30
C LYS A 25 21.90 4.93 12.37
N VAL A 26 20.83 5.63 12.07
CA VAL A 26 20.12 6.52 12.99
C VAL A 26 18.77 5.89 13.32
N ALA A 27 18.26 6.16 14.52
CA ALA A 27 16.93 5.71 14.88
C ALA A 27 15.91 6.33 13.92
N LEU A 28 15.18 5.48 13.20
CA LEU A 28 14.07 5.91 12.36
C LEU A 28 12.80 6.01 13.23
N PRO A 29 12.04 7.11 13.15
CA PRO A 29 10.74 7.20 13.82
C PRO A 29 9.79 6.20 13.16
N GLY A 30 9.45 5.09 13.83
CA GLY A 30 8.66 4.00 13.24
C GLY A 30 7.31 4.43 12.68
N ASP A 31 6.71 5.44 13.30
CA ASP A 31 5.39 5.99 12.98
C ASP A 31 5.40 6.77 11.67
N LEU A 32 6.53 7.43 11.35
CA LEU A 32 6.71 8.27 10.17
C LEU A 32 7.53 7.57 9.09
N ALA A 33 8.35 6.61 9.45
CA ALA A 33 9.23 5.86 8.56
C ALA A 33 9.07 4.35 8.77
N PRO A 34 7.88 3.80 8.48
CA PRO A 34 7.60 2.39 8.74
C PRO A 34 8.52 1.50 7.92
N VAL A 35 9.04 0.46 8.58
CA VAL A 35 9.94 -0.54 8.01
C VAL A 35 9.11 -1.71 7.46
N LEU A 36 9.46 -2.15 6.25
CA LEU A 36 8.79 -3.20 5.49
C LEU A 36 9.85 -4.17 4.93
N GLN A 37 9.50 -5.45 4.83
CA GLN A 37 10.30 -6.42 4.09
C GLN A 37 9.83 -6.46 2.63
N VAL A 38 10.73 -6.15 1.69
CA VAL A 38 10.44 -6.20 0.25
C VAL A 38 11.45 -7.13 -0.40
N GLU A 39 11.00 -8.25 -0.95
CA GLU A 39 11.87 -9.28 -1.54
C GLU A 39 12.99 -9.73 -0.58
N GLY A 40 12.66 -9.88 0.71
CA GLY A 40 13.62 -10.25 1.76
C GLY A 40 14.56 -9.12 2.20
N ARG A 41 14.38 -7.90 1.72
CA ARG A 41 15.22 -6.74 2.03
C ARG A 41 14.46 -5.76 2.92
N ALA A 42 15.10 -5.39 4.03
CA ALA A 42 14.56 -4.39 4.95
C ALA A 42 14.61 -3.01 4.31
N CYS A 43 13.43 -2.46 4.04
CA CYS A 43 13.25 -1.14 3.45
C CYS A 43 12.37 -0.28 4.37
N PHE A 44 12.44 1.04 4.25
CA PHE A 44 11.52 1.93 4.94
C PHE A 44 10.83 2.88 3.95
N LEU A 45 9.60 3.28 4.29
CA LEU A 45 8.91 4.34 3.57
C LEU A 45 9.40 5.69 4.08
N ASP A 46 9.97 6.50 3.20
CA ASP A 46 10.46 7.82 3.55
C ASP A 46 9.34 8.86 3.45
N THR A 47 8.40 8.84 4.41
CA THR A 47 7.24 9.73 4.40
C THR A 47 7.62 11.22 4.43
N ALA A 48 8.78 11.55 5.02
CA ALA A 48 9.33 12.90 5.01
C ALA A 48 9.67 13.40 3.58
N LYS A 49 9.80 12.51 2.60
CA LYS A 49 10.02 12.83 1.18
C LYS A 49 8.83 12.47 0.28
N LEU A 50 7.61 12.50 0.83
CA LEU A 50 6.40 12.43 0.02
C LEU A 50 6.39 13.55 -1.01
N ALA A 51 6.08 13.22 -2.27
CA ALA A 51 6.07 14.19 -3.36
C ALA A 51 5.04 13.85 -4.44
N ALA A 52 4.60 14.87 -5.18
CA ALA A 52 3.90 14.69 -6.44
C ALA A 52 4.92 14.39 -7.55
N VAL A 53 4.79 13.24 -8.20
CA VAL A 53 5.69 12.78 -9.25
C VAL A 53 4.92 12.75 -10.58
N PRO A 54 5.46 13.31 -11.68
CA PRO A 54 4.81 13.21 -12.99
C PRO A 54 4.61 11.75 -13.41
N ILE A 55 3.43 11.43 -13.97
CA ILE A 55 3.09 10.05 -14.37
C ILE A 55 4.11 9.47 -15.35
N LYS A 56 4.64 10.29 -16.25
CA LYS A 56 5.65 9.88 -17.25
C LYS A 56 6.97 9.37 -16.63
N GLU A 57 7.29 9.81 -15.41
CA GLU A 57 8.50 9.41 -14.67
C GLU A 57 8.26 8.18 -13.78
N LEU A 58 7.00 7.82 -13.55
CA LEU A 58 6.64 6.63 -12.79
C LEU A 58 6.76 5.40 -13.69
N LYS A 59 7.74 4.55 -13.38
CA LYS A 59 7.83 3.20 -13.95
C LYS A 59 6.53 2.44 -13.62
N LYS A 60 6.12 1.52 -14.50
CA LYS A 60 4.85 0.76 -14.50
C LYS A 60 4.21 0.66 -13.11
N PRO A 61 2.90 0.99 -12.97
CA PRO A 61 2.25 1.02 -11.67
C PRO A 61 2.48 -0.30 -10.93
N ALA A 62 2.99 -0.20 -9.71
CA ALA A 62 3.13 -1.34 -8.83
C ALA A 62 1.76 -2.00 -8.67
N GLN A 63 1.73 -3.32 -8.85
CA GLN A 63 0.56 -4.19 -8.78
C GLN A 63 -0.31 -3.91 -7.53
N PRO A 64 -1.62 -4.24 -7.59
CA PRO A 64 -2.59 -3.87 -6.56
C PRO A 64 -2.09 -4.13 -5.14
N ARG A 65 -2.23 -3.07 -4.34
CA ARG A 65 -1.61 -2.81 -3.03
C ARG A 65 -1.82 -3.89 -1.96
N LEU A 66 -2.87 -4.67 -2.08
CA LEU A 66 -3.19 -5.77 -1.16
C LEU A 66 -2.12 -6.88 -1.20
N ALA A 67 -1.57 -7.20 -2.37
CA ALA A 67 -0.56 -8.25 -2.48
C ALA A 67 0.78 -7.88 -1.81
N ARG A 68 1.02 -6.58 -1.67
CA ARG A 68 2.25 -6.03 -1.08
C ARG A 68 2.15 -5.81 0.43
N ILE A 69 0.93 -5.67 0.97
CA ILE A 69 0.69 -5.56 2.41
C ILE A 69 0.47 -6.95 3.04
N PHE A 70 -0.19 -7.87 2.33
CA PHE A 70 -0.59 -9.19 2.85
C PHE A 70 0.11 -10.39 2.18
N GLY A 71 1.01 -10.17 1.21
CA GLY A 71 1.58 -11.25 0.39
C GLY A 71 0.65 -11.67 -0.76
N PRO A 72 0.99 -12.71 -1.56
CA PRO A 72 0.16 -13.15 -2.69
C PRO A 72 -1.26 -13.48 -2.23
N LEU A 73 -2.24 -12.71 -2.73
CA LEU A 73 -3.64 -12.90 -2.36
C LEU A 73 -4.14 -14.23 -2.93
N PRO A 74 -4.72 -15.11 -2.09
CA PRO A 74 -5.33 -16.35 -2.55
C PRO A 74 -6.35 -16.06 -3.65
N GLN A 75 -6.45 -16.95 -4.66
CA GLN A 75 -7.39 -16.80 -5.77
C GLN A 75 -8.83 -16.57 -5.28
N ALA A 76 -9.22 -17.19 -4.17
CA ALA A 76 -10.52 -16.98 -3.53
C ALA A 76 -10.79 -15.51 -3.19
N ILE A 77 -9.79 -14.78 -2.69
CA ILE A 77 -9.92 -13.36 -2.34
C ILE A 77 -10.01 -12.49 -3.58
N GLN A 78 -9.23 -12.82 -4.62
CA GLN A 78 -9.31 -12.12 -5.91
C GLN A 78 -10.70 -12.27 -6.55
N GLN A 79 -11.27 -13.47 -6.49
CA GLN A 79 -12.63 -13.74 -6.96
C GLN A 79 -13.67 -12.90 -6.21
N ARG A 80 -13.56 -12.82 -4.87
CA ARG A 80 -14.47 -12.06 -4.01
C ARG A 80 -14.41 -10.56 -4.29
N LEU A 81 -13.22 -9.99 -4.47
CA LEU A 81 -13.06 -8.58 -4.85
C LEU A 81 -13.68 -8.28 -6.22
N ARG A 82 -13.64 -9.24 -7.15
CA ARG A 82 -14.16 -9.07 -8.50
C ARG A 82 -15.70 -9.03 -8.57
N VAL A 83 -16.37 -9.69 -7.61
CA VAL A 83 -17.84 -9.76 -7.53
C VAL A 83 -18.45 -8.90 -6.42
N ALA A 84 -17.61 -8.18 -5.66
CA ALA A 84 -18.08 -7.37 -4.55
C ALA A 84 -18.88 -6.15 -5.03
N THR A 85 -20.01 -5.90 -4.38
CA THR A 85 -20.82 -4.70 -4.57
C THR A 85 -20.23 -3.51 -3.78
N LEU A 86 -20.57 -2.28 -4.18
CA LEU A 86 -20.07 -1.07 -3.53
C LEU A 86 -20.33 -1.05 -2.02
N ALA A 87 -21.57 -1.35 -1.59
CA ALA A 87 -21.93 -1.41 -0.18
C ALA A 87 -21.06 -2.40 0.62
N ARG A 88 -20.66 -3.50 -0.01
CA ARG A 88 -19.81 -4.53 0.60
C ARG A 88 -18.36 -4.05 0.74
N LEU A 89 -17.88 -3.27 -0.22
CA LEU A 89 -16.56 -2.62 -0.14
C LEU A 89 -16.52 -1.55 0.96
N GLU A 90 -17.62 -0.83 1.19
CA GLU A 90 -17.73 0.16 2.27
C GLU A 90 -17.66 -0.51 3.65
N THR A 91 -18.38 -1.61 3.87
CA THR A 91 -18.29 -2.40 5.11
C THR A 91 -16.87 -2.88 5.38
N TRP A 92 -16.20 -3.46 4.37
CA TRP A 92 -14.81 -3.92 4.52
C TRP A 92 -13.84 -2.77 4.78
N SER A 93 -14.10 -1.57 4.22
CA SER A 93 -13.29 -0.39 4.49
C SER A 93 -13.42 0.12 5.92
N LEU A 94 -14.53 -0.15 6.61
CA LEU A 94 -14.68 0.19 8.03
C LEU A 94 -13.88 -0.78 8.91
N ASN A 95 -13.90 -2.07 8.57
CA ASN A 95 -13.21 -3.11 9.33
C ASN A 95 -11.68 -3.07 9.17
N ILE A 96 -11.16 -2.38 8.16
CA ILE A 96 -9.73 -2.40 7.81
C ILE A 96 -8.80 -1.81 8.86
N LEU A 97 -9.32 -0.96 9.75
CA LEU A 97 -8.52 -0.31 10.79
C LEU A 97 -8.44 -1.13 12.08
N ASP A 98 -9.44 -1.96 12.34
CA ASP A 98 -9.57 -2.73 13.60
C ASP A 98 -9.25 -4.22 13.43
N ALA A 99 -9.29 -4.73 12.20
CA ALA A 99 -9.02 -6.14 11.90
C ALA A 99 -7.51 -6.47 12.00
N ALA A 100 -7.20 -7.54 12.73
CA ALA A 100 -5.86 -8.09 12.82
C ALA A 100 -5.51 -9.01 11.63
N THR A 101 -6.51 -9.50 10.90
CA THR A 101 -6.34 -10.42 9.75
C THR A 101 -7.16 -10.03 8.53
N LEU A 102 -6.75 -10.50 7.35
CA LEU A 102 -7.49 -10.27 6.10
C LEU A 102 -8.87 -10.91 6.14
N GLU A 103 -9.00 -12.06 6.78
CA GLU A 103 -10.28 -12.74 7.01
C GLU A 103 -11.25 -11.88 7.83
N GLU A 104 -10.78 -11.21 8.87
CA GLU A 104 -11.58 -10.28 9.70
C GLU A 104 -12.04 -9.04 8.91
N VAL A 105 -11.18 -8.48 8.05
CA VAL A 105 -11.58 -7.38 7.15
C VAL A 105 -12.73 -7.80 6.24
N LEU A 106 -12.72 -9.06 5.79
CA LEU A 106 -13.65 -9.60 4.80
C LEU A 106 -14.90 -10.27 5.41
N GLN A 107 -15.13 -10.12 6.72
CA GLN A 107 -16.38 -10.54 7.34
C GLN A 107 -17.56 -9.67 6.88
N GLU A 108 -18.78 -10.21 6.98
CA GLU A 108 -20.03 -9.52 6.61
C GLU A 108 -20.50 -8.58 7.73
#